data_AF-A0A529CI82-F1
#
_entry.id   AF-A0A529CI82-F1
#
_cell.length_a   1.000
_cell.length_b   1.000
_cell.length_c   1.000
_cell.angle_alpha   90.00
_cell.angle_beta   90.00
_cell.angle_gamma   90.00
#
_symmetry.space_group_name_H-M   'P 1'
#
loop_
_entity.id
_entity.type
_entity.pdbx_description
1 polymer ?
#
loop_
_entity_poly.entity_id
_entity_poly.type
_entity_poly.pdbx_seq_one_letter_code
_entity_poly.pdbx_strand_id
1 'polypeptide(L)'
;MANDSLSEIEAGLPTWAAAIADRLDFFRSRHFSKHSSSELTVVLAALRRRVAAPGGGDQALRAFLHACLALLEEAAASRMDLASISRDLARLCNMARTSLEGDCDDRPLMDYEDNMKGLSGASRWAARVPGRVVWLAAMAAEVPDAEAEAAVMLVNDLSAVDADFPLRALRVASRA
;
A
#
# COMPACT_ATOMS: atom_id res chain seq x y z
N MET A 1 18.57 17.31 -18.22
CA MET A 1 17.86 16.26 -17.45
C MET A 1 16.45 16.22 -18.01
N ALA A 2 15.97 15.08 -18.49
CA ALA A 2 14.62 14.97 -19.02
C ALA A 2 13.62 15.20 -17.87
N ASN A 3 12.75 16.19 -18.02
CA ASN A 3 11.59 16.38 -17.15
C ASN A 3 10.49 15.50 -17.74
N ASP A 4 10.52 14.21 -17.43
CA ASP A 4 9.40 13.32 -17.78
C ASP A 4 8.14 13.86 -17.09
N SER A 5 7.07 13.99 -17.87
CA SER A 5 5.75 14.31 -17.34
C SER A 5 5.22 13.15 -16.49
N LEU A 6 4.34 13.42 -15.52
CA LEU A 6 3.75 12.38 -14.65
C LEU A 6 3.13 11.24 -15.49
N SER A 7 2.42 11.60 -16.56
CA SER A 7 1.83 10.68 -17.51
C SER A 7 2.84 9.79 -18.24
N GLU A 8 4.04 10.29 -18.53
CA GLU A 8 5.10 9.48 -19.17
C GLU A 8 5.74 8.52 -18.18
N ILE A 9 5.80 8.89 -16.89
CA ILE A 9 6.28 8.01 -15.83
C ILE A 9 5.28 6.88 -15.59
N GLU A 10 3.99 7.20 -15.49
CA GLU A 10 2.89 6.26 -15.29
C GLU A 10 2.82 5.20 -16.39
N ALA A 11 3.01 5.58 -17.66
CA ALA A 11 3.02 4.66 -18.79
C ALA A 11 4.11 3.56 -18.72
N GLY A 12 5.13 3.73 -17.88
CA GLY A 12 6.19 2.75 -17.66
C GLY A 12 6.06 1.94 -16.37
N LEU A 13 4.97 2.10 -15.62
CA LEU A 13 4.74 1.40 -14.36
C LEU A 13 3.88 0.13 -14.58
N PRO A 14 4.05 -0.92 -13.74
CA PRO A 14 3.10 -2.01 -13.68
C PRO A 14 1.73 -1.51 -13.21
N THR A 15 0.66 -2.26 -13.53
CA THR A 15 -0.74 -1.88 -13.29
C THR A 15 -1.01 -1.47 -11.84
N TRP A 16 -0.55 -2.24 -10.84
CA TRP A 16 -0.69 -1.85 -9.43
C TRP A 16 -0.07 -0.48 -9.14
N ALA A 17 1.13 -0.21 -9.64
CA ALA A 17 1.87 1.01 -9.33
C ALA A 17 1.27 2.24 -10.03
N ALA A 18 0.79 2.07 -11.26
CA ALA A 18 0.04 3.11 -11.98
C ALA A 18 -1.26 3.45 -11.24
N ALA A 19 -2.03 2.44 -10.82
CA ALA A 19 -3.27 2.66 -10.07
C ALA A 19 -3.04 3.38 -8.72
N ILE A 20 -1.94 3.09 -8.02
CA ILE A 20 -1.54 3.81 -6.81
C ILE A 20 -1.15 5.26 -7.14
N ALA A 21 -0.39 5.48 -8.21
CA ALA A 21 0.04 6.81 -8.64
C ALA A 21 -1.17 7.71 -8.93
N ASP A 22 -2.10 7.24 -9.76
CA ASP A 22 -3.35 7.93 -10.08
C ASP A 22 -4.15 8.26 -8.81
N ARG A 23 -4.22 7.29 -7.88
CA ARG A 23 -4.98 7.47 -6.65
C ARG A 23 -4.35 8.50 -5.70
N LEU A 24 -3.02 8.51 -5.62
CA LEU A 24 -2.29 9.51 -4.85
C LEU A 24 -2.43 10.90 -5.47
N ASP A 25 -2.38 11.02 -6.80
CA ASP A 25 -2.60 12.30 -7.47
C ASP A 25 -4.02 12.84 -7.24
N PHE A 26 -5.03 11.95 -7.25
CA PHE A 26 -6.40 12.30 -6.87
C PHE A 26 -6.49 12.87 -5.45
N PHE A 27 -5.87 12.24 -4.45
CA PHE A 27 -5.89 12.78 -3.08
C PHE A 27 -5.16 14.11 -2.97
N ARG A 28 -4.05 14.26 -3.70
CA ARG A 28 -3.22 15.47 -3.68
C ARG A 28 -3.93 16.66 -4.32
N SER A 29 -4.57 16.47 -5.47
CA SER A 29 -5.35 17.52 -6.15
C SER A 29 -6.50 18.06 -5.29
N ARG A 30 -6.99 17.26 -4.33
CA ARG A 30 -8.07 17.62 -3.42
C ARG A 30 -7.61 18.26 -2.11
N HIS A 31 -6.39 18.00 -1.64
CA HIS A 31 -5.96 18.30 -0.26
C HIS A 31 -4.64 19.06 -0.08
N PHE A 32 -3.74 19.18 -1.07
CA PHE A 32 -2.38 19.71 -0.85
C PHE A 32 -1.91 20.83 -1.80
N SER A 33 -1.02 21.68 -1.28
CA SER A 33 -0.32 22.75 -2.00
C SER A 33 0.88 22.24 -2.82
N LYS A 34 1.38 23.04 -3.78
CA LYS A 34 2.37 22.71 -4.83
C LYS A 34 3.63 21.92 -4.42
N HIS A 35 4.04 21.89 -3.15
CA HIS A 35 5.30 21.27 -2.70
C HIS A 35 5.26 19.73 -2.64
N SER A 36 4.08 19.13 -2.43
CA SER A 36 3.90 17.67 -2.44
C SER A 36 4.07 17.04 -3.84
N SER A 37 4.08 17.87 -4.90
CA SER A 37 4.12 17.40 -6.29
C SER A 37 5.48 16.97 -6.80
N SER A 38 6.56 17.53 -6.26
CA SER A 38 7.90 17.08 -6.65
C SER A 38 8.23 15.71 -6.09
N GLU A 39 7.74 15.40 -4.88
CA GLU A 39 8.08 14.16 -4.19
C GLU A 39 7.46 12.92 -4.84
N LEU A 40 6.16 12.96 -5.16
CA LEU A 40 5.51 11.83 -5.84
C LEU A 40 6.21 11.53 -7.17
N THR A 41 6.46 12.54 -8.00
CA THR A 41 7.17 12.39 -9.29
C THR A 41 8.55 11.75 -9.10
N VAL A 42 9.32 12.17 -8.08
CA VAL A 42 10.64 11.58 -7.78
C VAL A 42 10.54 10.11 -7.39
N VAL A 43 9.56 9.76 -6.54
CA VAL A 43 9.34 8.36 -6.12
C VAL A 43 8.90 7.51 -7.31
N LEU A 44 7.97 7.98 -8.14
CA LEU A 44 7.50 7.25 -9.31
C LEU A 44 8.60 7.08 -10.38
N ALA A 45 9.43 8.08 -10.61
CA ALA A 45 10.57 7.97 -11.52
C ALA A 45 11.61 6.94 -11.02
N ALA A 46 11.85 6.89 -9.71
CA ALA A 46 12.71 5.86 -9.12
C ALA A 46 12.09 4.47 -9.23
N LEU A 47 10.79 4.34 -8.95
CA LEU A 47 10.05 3.09 -9.08
C LEU A 47 10.06 2.58 -10.53
N ARG A 48 9.82 3.45 -11.52
CA ARG A 48 9.87 3.11 -12.95
C ARG A 48 11.23 2.50 -13.35
N ARG A 49 12.33 3.08 -12.88
CA ARG A 49 13.67 2.51 -13.11
C ARG A 49 13.84 1.15 -12.45
N ARG A 50 13.27 0.97 -11.25
CA ARG A 50 13.36 -0.28 -10.49
C ARG A 50 12.59 -1.41 -11.16
N VAL A 51 11.35 -1.16 -11.57
CA VAL A 51 10.48 -2.17 -12.19
C VAL A 51 10.94 -2.56 -13.60
N ALA A 52 11.73 -1.71 -14.26
CA ALA A 52 12.35 -2.03 -15.55
C ALA A 52 13.49 -3.08 -15.45
N ALA A 53 14.03 -3.33 -14.26
CA ALA A 53 15.02 -4.39 -14.06
C ALA A 53 14.36 -5.79 -14.10
N PRO A 54 15.06 -6.87 -14.52
CA PRO A 54 14.52 -8.22 -14.47
C PRO A 54 14.05 -8.61 -13.06
N GLY A 55 12.78 -9.04 -12.93
CA GLY A 55 12.16 -9.35 -11.63
C GLY A 55 11.91 -8.14 -10.73
N GLY A 56 12.14 -6.92 -11.23
CA GLY A 56 12.01 -5.68 -10.46
C GLY A 56 10.56 -5.34 -10.08
N GLY A 57 9.59 -5.72 -10.93
CA GLY A 57 8.16 -5.57 -10.64
C GLY A 57 7.75 -6.31 -9.36
N ASP A 58 8.00 -7.62 -9.30
CA ASP A 58 7.64 -8.46 -8.17
C ASP A 58 8.38 -8.07 -6.89
N GLN A 59 9.67 -7.73 -6.99
CA GLN A 59 10.47 -7.29 -5.86
C GLN A 59 9.94 -5.95 -5.30
N ALA A 60 9.60 -5.00 -6.17
CA ALA A 60 9.04 -3.73 -5.76
C ALA A 60 7.64 -3.89 -5.15
N LEU A 61 6.79 -4.75 -5.72
CA LEU A 61 5.48 -5.05 -5.16
C LEU A 61 5.61 -5.67 -3.76
N ARG A 62 6.44 -6.70 -3.59
CA ARG A 62 6.69 -7.30 -2.26
C ARG A 62 7.19 -6.27 -1.25
N ALA A 63 8.16 -5.43 -1.65
CA ALA A 63 8.67 -4.37 -0.78
C ALA A 63 7.59 -3.35 -0.39
N PHE A 64 6.72 -2.97 -1.33
CA PHE A 64 5.56 -2.12 -1.07
C PHE A 64 4.62 -2.75 -0.04
N LEU A 65 4.23 -4.01 -0.25
CA LEU A 65 3.31 -4.75 0.62
C LEU A 65 3.87 -4.91 2.04
N HIS A 66 5.13 -5.30 2.19
CA HIS A 66 5.78 -5.38 3.51
C HIS A 66 5.92 -4.01 4.18
N ALA A 67 6.17 -2.94 3.41
CA ALA A 67 6.23 -1.58 3.94
C ALA A 67 4.87 -1.13 4.50
N CYS A 68 3.76 -1.49 3.83
CA CYS A 68 2.41 -1.20 4.34
C CYS A 68 2.19 -1.82 5.73
N LEU A 69 2.56 -3.09 5.92
CA LEU A 69 2.44 -3.77 7.21
C LEU A 69 3.34 -3.15 8.30
N ALA A 70 4.58 -2.80 7.95
CA ALA A 70 5.51 -2.16 8.88
C ALA A 70 5.01 -0.77 9.33
N LEU A 71 4.43 0.01 8.42
CA LEU A 71 3.85 1.32 8.73
C LEU A 71 2.66 1.21 9.68
N LEU A 72 1.83 0.18 9.58
CA LEU A 72 0.74 -0.07 10.53
C LEU A 72 1.25 -0.35 11.94
N GLU A 73 2.30 -1.17 12.07
CA GLU A 73 2.90 -1.47 13.37
C GLU A 73 3.56 -0.22 13.99
N GLU A 74 4.24 0.59 13.18
CA GLU A 74 4.76 1.90 13.60
C GLU A 74 3.62 2.83 14.07
N ALA A 75 2.50 2.84 13.34
CA ALA A 75 1.32 3.62 13.68
C ALA A 75 0.70 3.18 15.02
N ALA A 76 0.55 1.88 15.24
CA ALA A 76 0.04 1.32 16.49
C ALA A 76 0.94 1.64 17.70
N ALA A 77 2.25 1.76 17.48
CA ALA A 77 3.20 2.11 18.54
C ALA A 77 3.20 3.62 18.89
N SER A 78 2.84 4.48 17.93
CA SER A 78 3.00 5.94 18.05
C SER A 78 1.68 6.70 18.21
N ARG A 79 0.55 6.13 17.77
CA ARG A 79 -0.75 6.82 17.79
C ARG A 79 -1.69 6.28 18.85
N MET A 80 -2.26 7.19 19.64
CA MET A 80 -3.17 6.84 20.75
C MET A 80 -4.46 6.15 20.29
N ASP A 81 -4.98 6.50 19.11
CA ASP A 81 -6.21 5.92 18.55
C ASP A 81 -6.02 4.44 18.12
N LEU A 82 -4.81 4.07 17.70
CA LEU A 82 -4.46 2.71 17.29
C LEU A 82 -3.87 1.87 18.43
N ALA A 83 -3.33 2.48 19.48
CA ALA A 83 -2.69 1.79 20.59
C ALA A 83 -3.60 0.73 21.24
N SER A 84 -4.91 1.01 21.33
CA SER A 84 -5.92 0.11 21.89
C SER A 84 -6.06 -1.22 21.16
N ILE A 85 -5.73 -1.27 19.87
CA ILE A 85 -5.79 -2.47 19.01
C ILE A 85 -4.40 -2.98 18.59
N SER A 86 -3.33 -2.44 19.16
CA SER A 86 -1.94 -2.72 18.76
C SER A 86 -1.59 -4.22 18.69
N ARG A 87 -2.05 -5.02 19.67
CA ARG A 87 -1.84 -6.47 19.69
C ARG A 87 -2.57 -7.19 18.56
N ASP A 88 -3.82 -6.80 18.31
CA ASP A 88 -4.63 -7.37 17.23
C ASP A 88 -4.08 -6.98 15.86
N LEU A 89 -3.63 -5.73 15.72
CA LEU A 89 -3.02 -5.24 14.49
C LEU A 89 -1.68 -5.95 14.21
N ALA A 90 -0.84 -6.14 15.23
CA ALA A 90 0.39 -6.91 15.10
C ALA A 90 0.11 -8.36 14.69
N ARG A 91 -0.94 -8.98 15.23
CA ARG A 91 -1.37 -10.32 14.83
C ARG A 91 -1.83 -10.39 13.37
N LEU A 92 -2.68 -9.46 12.94
CA LEU A 92 -3.11 -9.34 11.55
C LEU A 92 -1.92 -9.12 10.61
N CYS A 93 -0.97 -8.25 10.98
CA CYS A 93 0.24 -8.02 10.19
C CYS A 93 1.10 -9.28 10.08
N ASN A 94 1.23 -10.05 11.17
CA ASN A 94 1.94 -11.33 11.13
C ASN A 94 1.24 -12.36 10.23
N MET A 95 -0.09 -12.47 10.31
CA MET A 95 -0.87 -13.34 9.43
C MET A 95 -0.71 -12.94 7.95
N ALA A 96 -0.71 -11.64 7.65
CA ALA A 96 -0.47 -11.14 6.31
C ALA A 96 0.92 -11.54 5.80
N ARG A 97 1.98 -11.35 6.61
CA ARG A 97 3.34 -11.76 6.23
C ARG A 97 3.43 -13.25 5.90
N THR A 98 2.88 -14.10 6.77
CA THR A 98 2.83 -15.55 6.51
C THR A 98 2.09 -15.87 5.22
N SER A 99 1.00 -15.15 4.92
CA SER A 99 0.21 -15.38 3.71
C SER A 99 0.95 -14.94 2.44
N LEU A 100 1.70 -13.83 2.50
CA LEU A 100 2.56 -13.36 1.40
C LEU A 100 3.73 -14.30 1.08
N GLU A 101 4.15 -15.13 2.03
CA GLU A 101 5.17 -16.16 1.85
C GLU A 101 4.60 -17.48 1.29
N GLY A 102 3.27 -17.65 1.34
CA GLY A 102 2.54 -18.83 0.87
C GLY A 102 1.55 -18.50 -0.25
N ASP A 103 0.35 -19.07 -0.16
CA ASP A 103 -0.68 -19.02 -1.22
C ASP A 103 -1.46 -17.69 -1.28
N CYS A 104 -1.06 -16.66 -0.53
CA CYS A 104 -1.76 -15.38 -0.47
C CYS A 104 -3.26 -15.50 -0.09
N ASP A 105 -3.60 -16.42 0.81
CA ASP A 105 -4.96 -16.60 1.32
C ASP A 105 -5.33 -15.53 2.38
N ASP A 106 -6.29 -14.66 2.07
CA ASP A 106 -6.74 -13.59 2.95
C ASP A 106 -7.91 -13.98 3.88
N ARG A 107 -8.52 -15.16 3.69
CA ARG A 107 -9.69 -15.61 4.49
C ARG A 107 -9.42 -15.63 5.99
N PRO A 108 -8.27 -16.13 6.49
CA PRO A 108 -7.98 -16.09 7.92
C PRO A 108 -7.92 -14.67 8.48
N LEU A 109 -7.50 -13.69 7.66
CA LEU A 109 -7.42 -12.29 8.07
C LEU A 109 -8.83 -11.69 8.14
N MET A 110 -9.68 -11.96 7.16
CA MET A 110 -11.08 -11.53 7.17
C MET A 110 -11.83 -12.10 8.37
N ASP A 111 -11.67 -13.39 8.65
CA ASP A 111 -12.29 -14.02 9.83
C ASP A 111 -11.81 -13.37 11.14
N TYR A 112 -10.54 -12.99 11.23
CA TYR A 112 -10.01 -12.29 12.41
C TYR A 112 -10.54 -10.86 12.51
N GLU A 113 -10.54 -10.10 11.40
CA GLU A 113 -11.10 -8.74 11.31
C GLU A 113 -12.57 -8.72 11.76
N ASP A 114 -13.39 -9.66 11.28
CA ASP A 114 -14.83 -9.72 11.60
C ASP A 114 -15.10 -9.94 13.10
N ASN A 115 -14.14 -10.53 13.82
CA ASN A 115 -14.21 -10.69 15.26
C ASN A 115 -13.80 -9.42 16.04
N MET A 116 -13.19 -8.42 15.38
CA MET A 116 -12.83 -7.14 15.98
C MET A 116 -14.04 -6.18 15.99
N LYS A 117 -14.94 -6.38 16.95
CA LYS A 117 -16.16 -5.57 17.09
C LYS A 117 -15.87 -4.17 17.66
N GLY A 118 -16.69 -3.20 17.26
CA GLY A 118 -16.70 -1.86 17.85
C GLY A 118 -15.59 -0.91 17.37
N LEU A 119 -14.84 -1.29 16.34
CA LEU A 119 -13.83 -0.41 15.73
C LEU A 119 -14.49 0.80 15.06
N SER A 120 -13.83 1.95 15.18
CA SER A 120 -14.24 3.19 14.52
C SER A 120 -13.02 3.99 14.07
N GLY A 121 -13.24 5.02 13.24
CA GLY A 121 -12.18 5.89 12.76
C GLY A 121 -11.02 5.13 12.11
N ALA A 122 -9.79 5.55 12.41
CA ALA A 122 -8.56 4.95 11.87
C ALA A 122 -8.41 3.46 12.24
N SER A 123 -8.87 3.04 13.42
CA SER A 123 -8.74 1.65 13.89
C SER A 123 -9.52 0.67 13.01
N ARG A 124 -10.69 1.09 12.50
CA ARG A 124 -11.48 0.29 11.54
C ARG A 124 -10.72 0.09 10.23
N TRP A 125 -10.08 1.14 9.71
CA TRP A 125 -9.34 1.08 8.46
C TRP A 125 -8.03 0.29 8.63
N ALA A 126 -7.31 0.50 9.73
CA ALA A 126 -6.07 -0.20 10.05
C ALA A 126 -6.28 -1.72 10.10
N ALA A 127 -7.41 -2.21 10.64
CA ALA A 127 -7.71 -3.63 10.70
C ALA A 127 -7.90 -4.28 9.31
N ARG A 128 -8.31 -3.51 8.29
CA ARG A 128 -8.53 -3.99 6.91
C ARG A 128 -7.26 -4.10 6.09
N VAL A 129 -6.30 -3.21 6.34
CA VAL A 129 -5.09 -3.07 5.52
C VAL A 129 -4.33 -4.41 5.38
N PRO A 130 -4.13 -5.23 6.43
CA PRO A 130 -3.47 -6.52 6.28
C PRO A 130 -4.17 -7.47 5.29
N GLY A 131 -5.50 -7.53 5.31
CA GLY A 131 -6.29 -8.28 4.31
C GLY A 131 -6.12 -7.71 2.91
N ARG A 132 -6.17 -6.38 2.76
CA ARG A 132 -5.95 -5.70 1.46
C ARG A 132 -4.57 -5.94 0.88
N VAL A 133 -3.55 -6.02 1.73
CA VAL A 133 -2.17 -6.34 1.34
C VAL A 133 -2.11 -7.74 0.71
N VAL A 134 -2.71 -8.73 1.37
CA VAL A 134 -2.74 -10.12 0.88
C VAL A 134 -3.58 -10.21 -0.40
N TRP A 135 -4.74 -9.54 -0.43
CA TRP A 135 -5.60 -9.53 -1.60
C TRP A 135 -4.92 -8.91 -2.83
N LEU A 136 -4.19 -7.79 -2.69
CA LEU A 136 -3.42 -7.22 -3.80
C LEU A 136 -2.35 -8.21 -4.31
N ALA A 137 -1.67 -8.92 -3.42
CA ALA A 137 -0.70 -9.94 -3.82
C ALA A 137 -1.36 -11.06 -4.63
N ALA A 138 -2.53 -11.54 -4.20
CA ALA A 138 -3.30 -12.56 -4.90
C ALA A 138 -3.79 -12.07 -6.27
N MET A 139 -4.33 -10.85 -6.38
CA MET A 139 -4.79 -10.31 -7.66
C MET A 139 -3.62 -10.11 -8.64
N ALA A 140 -2.47 -9.61 -8.17
CA ALA A 140 -1.28 -9.48 -9.00
C ALA A 140 -0.78 -10.82 -9.56
N ALA A 141 -0.93 -11.90 -8.78
CA ALA A 141 -0.47 -13.23 -9.18
C ALA A 141 -1.48 -14.00 -10.06
N GLU A 142 -2.78 -13.90 -9.74
CA GLU A 142 -3.79 -14.82 -10.28
C GLU A 142 -4.89 -14.14 -11.10
N VAL A 143 -5.17 -12.85 -10.85
CA VAL A 143 -6.27 -12.12 -11.50
C VAL A 143 -5.82 -10.70 -11.88
N PRO A 144 -4.95 -10.53 -12.90
CA PRO A 144 -4.36 -9.24 -13.24
C PRO A 144 -5.38 -8.13 -13.55
N ASP A 145 -6.56 -8.51 -14.07
CA ASP A 145 -7.65 -7.57 -14.36
C ASP A 145 -8.21 -6.88 -13.10
N ALA A 146 -8.04 -7.49 -11.93
CA ALA A 146 -8.48 -6.96 -10.64
C ALA A 146 -7.35 -6.26 -9.85
N GLU A 147 -6.10 -6.29 -10.35
CA GLU A 147 -4.93 -5.76 -9.64
C GLU A 147 -5.05 -4.25 -9.38
N ALA A 148 -5.53 -3.48 -10.36
CA ALA A 148 -5.73 -2.04 -10.22
C ALA A 148 -6.77 -1.70 -9.14
N GLU A 149 -7.88 -2.43 -9.09
CA GLU A 149 -8.92 -2.23 -8.08
C GLU A 149 -8.39 -2.54 -6.68
N ALA A 150 -7.67 -3.66 -6.54
CA ALA A 150 -7.06 -4.04 -5.27
C ALA A 150 -6.05 -3.01 -4.76
N ALA A 151 -5.24 -2.46 -5.66
CA ALA A 151 -4.29 -1.41 -5.35
C ALA A 151 -4.99 -0.13 -4.87
N VAL A 152 -6.06 0.29 -5.54
CA VAL A 152 -6.85 1.47 -5.15
C VAL A 152 -7.49 1.28 -3.77
N MET A 153 -8.05 0.11 -3.49
CA MET A 153 -8.66 -0.18 -2.18
C MET A 153 -7.63 -0.13 -1.05
N LEU A 154 -6.46 -0.73 -1.26
CA LEU A 154 -5.35 -0.67 -0.29
C LEU A 154 -4.92 0.78 -0.02
N VAL A 155 -4.76 1.61 -1.06
CA VAL A 155 -4.38 3.02 -0.91
C VAL A 155 -5.44 3.81 -0.15
N ASN A 156 -6.73 3.57 -0.41
CA ASN A 156 -7.81 4.22 0.33
C ASN A 156 -7.76 3.90 1.82
N ASP A 157 -7.60 2.61 2.17
CA ASP A 157 -7.56 2.16 3.55
C ASP A 157 -6.31 2.71 4.26
N LEU A 158 -5.13 2.70 3.60
CA LEU A 158 -3.90 3.32 4.11
C LEU A 158 -4.06 4.82 4.35
N SER A 159 -4.58 5.57 3.37
CA SER A 159 -4.81 7.02 3.51
C SER A 159 -5.83 7.36 4.58
N ALA A 160 -6.79 6.47 4.85
CA ALA A 160 -7.76 6.63 5.94
C ALA A 160 -7.15 6.36 7.32
N VAL A 161 -6.07 5.57 7.40
CA VAL A 161 -5.25 5.48 8.60
C VAL A 161 -4.40 6.74 8.73
N ASP A 162 -3.61 7.05 7.70
CA ASP A 162 -2.71 8.21 7.66
C ASP A 162 -2.43 8.62 6.20
N ALA A 163 -2.60 9.90 5.90
CA ALA A 163 -2.54 10.42 4.53
C ALA A 163 -1.20 10.16 3.83
N ASP A 164 -0.09 10.08 4.59
CA ASP A 164 1.25 9.92 4.02
C ASP A 164 1.67 8.46 3.82
N PHE A 165 0.90 7.49 4.35
CA PHE A 165 1.30 6.08 4.33
C PHE A 165 1.53 5.50 2.93
N PRO A 166 0.65 5.71 1.94
CA PRO A 166 0.88 5.13 0.61
C PRO A 166 2.16 5.66 -0.04
N LEU A 167 2.46 6.96 0.10
CA LEU A 167 3.68 7.55 -0.45
C LEU A 167 4.93 7.04 0.30
N ARG A 168 4.85 6.89 1.63
CA ARG A 168 5.93 6.29 2.43
C ARG A 168 6.21 4.84 2.00
N ALA A 169 5.18 4.03 1.77
CA ALA A 169 5.30 2.66 1.31
C ALA A 169 5.90 2.58 -0.10
N LEU A 170 5.44 3.42 -1.04
CA LEU A 170 6.01 3.50 -2.38
C LEU A 170 7.49 3.90 -2.36
N ARG A 171 7.89 4.79 -1.45
CA ARG A 171 9.29 5.19 -1.30
C ARG A 171 10.18 3.99 -0.92
N VAL A 172 9.69 3.07 -0.09
CA VAL A 172 10.41 1.82 0.22
C VAL A 172 10.52 0.95 -1.04
N ALA A 173 9.41 0.76 -1.76
CA ALA A 173 9.39 -0.03 -3.00
C ALA A 173 10.34 0.50 -4.07
N SER A 174 10.47 1.83 -4.20
CA SER A 174 11.39 2.46 -5.15
C SER A 174 12.88 2.27 -4.84
N ARG A 175 13.21 1.78 -3.63
CA ARG A 175 14.58 1.63 -3.11
C ARG A 175 14.98 0.17 -2.86
N ALA A 176 14.01 -0.75 -2.92
CA ALA A 176 14.22 -2.18 -2.72
C ALA A 176 15.04 -2.80 -3.85
#